data_AF-A0A812K0D7-F1
#
_entry.id   AF-A0A812K0D7-F1
#
_cell.length_a   1.000
_cell.length_b   1.000
_cell.length_c   1.000
_cell.angle_alpha   90.00
_cell.angle_beta   90.00
_cell.angle_gamma   90.00
#
_symmetry.space_group_name_H-M   'P 1'
#
loop_
_entity.id
_entity.type
_entity.pdbx_description
1 polymer ?
#
loop_
_entity_poly.entity_id
_entity_poly.type
_entity_poly.pdbx_seq_one_letter_code
_entity_poly.pdbx_strand_id
1 'polypeptide(L)'
;MDSRRMAPELAAMPKPVTKTGSTFLNRPFAELIADRSADLAELKVELSSARDKLHMDDIALVRYLCGFGSVQNSCAAIRAAAHLNTIKADLLQSAEVAEPYPRANRIAPYSQFHLWESGDRMLFIVPVAQTDFKQLMKVASEEDIINYSLHTARRLWNWVDRTSRKLGRIMKYEVVCDFSGFSFRTMPPRAYVK
;
A
#
# COMPACT_ATOMS: atom_id res chain seq x y z
N MET A 1 -28.91 7.87 -5.41
CA MET A 1 -28.60 6.89 -4.35
C MET A 1 -27.39 7.40 -3.60
N ASP A 2 -27.56 7.64 -2.31
CA ASP A 2 -26.63 8.35 -1.44
C ASP A 2 -25.48 7.40 -1.02
N SER A 3 -24.30 7.55 -1.63
CA SER A 3 -23.13 6.68 -1.42
C SER A 3 -22.27 7.07 -0.22
N ARG A 4 -22.78 7.92 0.70
CA ARG A 4 -22.00 8.47 1.83
C ARG A 4 -22.07 7.67 3.13
N ARG A 5 -22.53 6.42 3.11
CA ARG A 5 -22.34 5.53 4.26
C ARG A 5 -21.09 4.69 4.04
N MET A 6 -19.96 5.16 4.57
CA MET A 6 -18.89 4.22 4.94
C MET A 6 -19.54 3.12 5.79
N ALA A 7 -19.26 1.86 5.46
CA ALA A 7 -19.73 0.74 6.25
C ALA A 7 -19.40 1.02 7.74
N PRO A 8 -20.37 0.88 8.68
CA PRO A 8 -20.17 1.23 10.09
C PRO A 8 -18.94 0.55 10.71
N GLU A 9 -18.56 -0.61 10.17
CA GLU A 9 -17.37 -1.37 10.53
C GLU A 9 -16.06 -0.61 10.24
N LEU A 10 -15.96 0.11 9.12
CA LEU A 10 -14.76 0.90 8.75
C LEU A 10 -14.57 2.14 9.62
N ALA A 11 -15.66 2.71 10.14
CA ALA A 11 -15.62 3.88 11.02
C ALA A 11 -15.19 3.52 12.45
N ALA A 12 -15.42 2.27 12.87
CA ALA A 12 -15.05 1.75 14.18
C ALA A 12 -13.63 1.19 14.25
N MET A 13 -12.95 1.00 13.12
CA MET A 13 -11.56 0.55 13.13
C MET A 13 -10.63 1.66 13.64
N PRO A 14 -9.64 1.34 14.50
CA PRO A 14 -8.61 2.29 14.85
C PRO A 14 -7.94 2.81 13.58
N LYS A 15 -8.04 4.12 13.33
CA LYS A 15 -7.42 4.74 12.17
C LYS A 15 -5.90 4.58 12.33
N PRO A 16 -5.19 4.02 11.34
CA PRO A 16 -3.75 3.99 11.39
C PRO A 16 -3.26 5.43 11.50
N VAL A 17 -2.58 5.73 12.61
CA VAL A 17 -1.93 7.02 12.83
C VAL A 17 -0.82 7.17 11.79
N THR A 18 -0.47 8.41 11.45
CA THR A 18 0.62 8.75 10.54
C THR A 18 1.85 7.88 10.82
N LYS A 19 2.44 7.29 9.77
CA LYS A 19 3.66 6.48 9.86
C LYS A 19 4.74 7.22 10.66
N THR A 20 5.00 6.79 11.89
CA THR A 20 5.93 7.48 12.83
C THR A 20 7.34 6.92 12.80
N GLY A 21 7.53 5.74 12.20
CA GLY A 21 8.83 5.04 12.17
C GLY A 21 9.56 5.09 10.84
N SER A 22 10.85 4.74 10.87
CA SER A 22 11.63 4.49 9.65
C SER A 22 11.48 3.03 9.22
N THR A 23 10.82 2.80 8.08
CA THR A 23 10.77 1.46 7.45
C THR A 23 12.05 1.11 6.71
N PHE A 24 13.02 2.02 6.62
CA PHE A 24 14.27 1.78 5.93
C PHE A 24 15.42 1.89 6.90
N LEU A 25 15.84 0.74 7.41
CA LEU A 25 17.00 0.63 8.29
C LEU A 25 18.20 0.04 7.54
N ASN A 26 18.01 -0.49 6.32
CA ASN A 26 19.04 -1.22 5.57
C ASN A 26 19.75 -2.31 6.42
N ARG A 27 18.99 -2.93 7.33
CA ARG A 27 19.49 -3.88 8.33
C ARG A 27 18.95 -5.29 8.07
N PRO A 28 19.74 -6.33 8.41
CA PRO A 28 19.29 -7.71 8.35
C PRO A 28 18.03 -7.93 9.20
N PHE A 29 17.15 -8.83 8.77
CA PHE A 29 15.96 -9.19 9.53
C PHE A 29 16.28 -9.72 10.93
N ALA A 30 17.33 -10.54 11.07
CA ALA A 30 17.71 -11.13 12.35
C ALA A 30 17.98 -10.06 13.42
N GLU A 31 18.68 -8.99 13.05
CA GLU A 31 18.91 -7.86 13.95
C GLU A 31 17.62 -7.12 14.29
N LEU A 32 16.79 -6.84 13.28
CA LEU A 32 15.53 -6.11 13.49
C LEU A 32 14.55 -6.88 14.36
N ILE A 33 14.54 -8.20 14.25
CA ILE A 33 13.76 -9.11 15.09
C ILE A 33 14.31 -9.10 16.52
N ALA A 34 15.63 -9.21 16.69
CA ALA A 34 16.26 -9.22 18.01
C ALA A 34 15.98 -7.91 18.78
N ASP A 35 16.18 -6.76 18.13
CA ASP A 35 15.95 -5.42 18.70
C ASP A 35 14.51 -5.20 19.17
N ARG A 36 13.55 -5.89 18.56
CA ARG A 36 12.10 -5.73 18.79
C ARG A 36 11.45 -6.97 19.38
N SER A 37 12.24 -7.86 19.97
CA SER A 37 11.76 -9.16 20.45
C SER A 37 10.60 -9.03 21.45
N ALA A 38 10.66 -8.03 22.36
CA ALA A 38 9.58 -7.73 23.30
C ALA A 38 8.30 -7.28 22.58
N ASP A 39 8.39 -6.24 21.74
CA ASP A 39 7.25 -5.71 20.97
C ASP A 39 6.65 -6.77 20.03
N LEU A 40 7.48 -7.65 19.45
CA LEU A 40 7.03 -8.77 18.61
C LEU A 40 6.23 -9.79 19.40
N ALA A 41 6.69 -10.14 20.60
CA ALA A 41 5.97 -11.06 21.47
C ALA A 41 4.61 -10.48 21.87
N GLU A 42 4.58 -9.21 22.29
CA GLU A 42 3.35 -8.50 22.61
C GLU A 42 2.39 -8.44 21.42
N LEU A 43 2.88 -8.06 20.24
CA LEU A 43 2.07 -8.00 19.02
C LEU A 43 1.48 -9.36 18.64
N LYS A 44 2.25 -10.45 18.79
CA LYS A 44 1.73 -11.82 18.55
C LYS A 44 0.61 -12.18 19.52
N VAL A 45 0.75 -11.83 20.81
CA VAL A 45 -0.29 -12.05 21.82
C VAL A 45 -1.56 -11.28 21.44
N GLU A 46 -1.44 -9.99 21.13
CA GLU A 46 -2.54 -9.11 20.71
C GLU A 46 -3.28 -9.57 19.45
N LEU A 47 -2.56 -10.15 18.49
CA LEU A 47 -3.16 -10.69 17.27
C LEU A 47 -3.80 -12.07 17.49
N SER A 48 -3.28 -12.86 18.44
CA SER A 48 -3.82 -14.19 18.79
C SER A 48 -5.06 -14.13 19.69
N SER A 49 -5.17 -13.11 20.53
CA SER A 49 -6.32 -12.88 21.40
C SER A 49 -7.52 -12.32 20.64
N ALA A 50 -7.30 -11.76 19.45
CA ALA A 50 -8.35 -11.25 18.58
C ALA A 50 -9.17 -12.38 17.94
N ARG A 51 -10.46 -12.12 17.71
CA ARG A 51 -11.37 -13.06 17.02
C ARG A 51 -10.88 -13.49 15.63
N ASP A 52 -10.06 -12.67 14.99
CA ASP A 52 -9.70 -12.81 13.57
C ASP A 52 -8.52 -13.76 13.33
N LYS A 53 -7.89 -14.31 14.39
CA LYS A 53 -6.76 -15.26 14.33
C LYS A 53 -5.80 -15.01 13.16
N LEU A 54 -5.21 -13.82 13.12
CA LEU A 54 -4.30 -13.43 12.04
C LEU A 54 -2.93 -14.05 12.27
N HIS A 55 -2.55 -14.99 11.40
CA HIS A 55 -1.23 -15.61 11.43
C HIS A 55 -0.28 -14.89 10.46
N MET A 56 0.79 -14.31 11.01
CA MET A 56 1.84 -13.62 10.25
C MET A 56 3.21 -14.05 10.77
N ASP A 57 4.19 -14.11 9.87
CA ASP A 57 5.58 -14.40 10.25
C ASP A 57 6.27 -13.17 10.87
N ASP A 58 7.39 -13.41 11.55
CA ASP A 58 8.15 -12.37 12.26
C ASP A 58 8.64 -11.28 11.32
N ILE A 59 8.96 -11.64 10.07
CA ILE A 59 9.39 -10.68 9.04
C ILE A 59 8.27 -9.68 8.76
N ALA A 60 7.05 -10.15 8.54
CA ALA A 60 5.91 -9.28 8.29
C ALA A 60 5.58 -8.43 9.51
N LEU A 61 5.57 -9.02 10.71
CA LEU A 61 5.29 -8.30 11.96
C LEU A 61 6.34 -7.20 12.24
N VAL A 62 7.62 -7.48 12.06
CA VAL A 62 8.69 -6.47 12.19
C VAL A 62 8.50 -5.32 11.22
N ARG A 63 8.05 -5.56 9.98
CA ARG A 63 7.77 -4.45 9.04
C ARG A 63 6.67 -3.53 9.55
N TYR A 64 5.61 -4.07 10.16
CA TYR A 64 4.58 -3.25 10.79
C TYR A 64 5.15 -2.47 11.98
N LEU A 65 5.90 -3.11 12.88
CA LEU A 65 6.54 -2.43 14.01
C LEU A 65 7.50 -1.31 13.56
N CYS A 66 8.34 -1.56 12.54
CA CYS A 66 9.21 -0.53 11.97
C CYS A 66 8.44 0.61 11.30
N GLY A 67 7.27 0.35 10.72
CA GLY A 67 6.46 1.36 10.05
C GLY A 67 5.61 2.21 11.00
N PHE A 68 5.01 1.57 12.00
CA PHE A 68 3.98 2.18 12.84
C PHE A 68 4.46 2.52 14.25
N GLY A 69 5.68 2.10 14.61
CA GLY A 69 6.42 2.56 15.78
C GLY A 69 5.92 2.05 17.14
N SER A 70 4.74 1.45 17.20
CA SER A 70 4.19 0.83 18.41
C SER A 70 3.40 -0.43 18.09
N VAL A 71 3.24 -1.29 19.10
CA VAL A 71 2.41 -2.51 19.02
C VAL A 71 0.96 -2.15 18.68
N GLN A 72 0.39 -1.17 19.38
CA GLN A 72 -0.99 -0.73 19.16
C GLN A 72 -1.24 -0.26 17.72
N ASN A 73 -0.37 0.60 17.19
CA ASN A 73 -0.52 1.12 15.82
C ASN A 73 -0.29 0.02 14.77
N SER A 74 0.65 -0.89 15.03
CA SER A 74 0.91 -2.05 14.18
C SER A 74 -0.30 -2.99 14.12
N CYS A 75 -0.91 -3.27 15.27
CA CYS A 75 -2.11 -4.09 15.37
C CYS A 75 -3.29 -3.47 14.62
N ALA A 76 -3.52 -2.15 14.77
CA ALA A 76 -4.53 -1.41 14.02
C ALA A 76 -4.30 -1.51 12.49
N ALA A 77 -3.06 -1.32 12.04
CA ALA A 77 -2.70 -1.40 10.63
C ALA A 77 -2.87 -2.82 10.05
N ILE A 78 -2.49 -3.85 10.82
CA ILE A 78 -2.66 -5.26 10.43
C ILE A 78 -4.15 -5.60 10.28
N ARG A 79 -4.99 -5.18 11.22
CA ARG A 79 -6.44 -5.41 11.14
C ARG A 79 -7.08 -4.69 9.95
N ALA A 80 -6.68 -3.45 9.69
CA ALA A 80 -7.14 -2.71 8.51
C ALA A 80 -6.71 -3.39 7.19
N ALA A 81 -5.47 -3.89 7.12
CA ALA A 81 -4.98 -4.63 5.97
C ALA A 81 -5.70 -5.98 5.79
N ALA A 82 -5.97 -6.70 6.88
CA ALA A 82 -6.73 -7.94 6.85
C ALA A 82 -8.17 -7.72 6.35
N HIS A 83 -8.84 -6.68 6.84
CA HIS A 83 -10.16 -6.29 6.34
C HIS A 83 -10.12 -5.99 4.84
N LEU A 84 -9.14 -5.20 4.38
CA LEU A 84 -8.96 -4.89 2.96
C LEU A 84 -8.72 -6.15 2.11
N ASN A 85 -7.91 -7.11 2.62
CA ASN A 85 -7.68 -8.38 1.96
C ASN A 85 -8.98 -9.19 1.77
N THR A 86 -9.93 -9.09 2.72
CA THR A 86 -11.25 -9.73 2.59
C THR A 86 -12.12 -9.02 1.55
N ILE A 87 -12.26 -7.70 1.63
CA ILE A 87 -13.21 -6.96 0.77
C ILE A 87 -12.72 -6.76 -0.67
N LYS A 88 -11.41 -6.91 -0.92
CA LYS A 88 -10.78 -6.75 -2.24
C LYS A 88 -9.96 -7.98 -2.64
N ALA A 89 -10.34 -9.18 -2.16
CA ALA A 89 -9.60 -10.43 -2.37
C ALA A 89 -9.23 -10.67 -3.84
N ASP A 90 -10.21 -10.69 -4.75
CA ASP A 90 -10.00 -10.95 -6.18
C ASP A 90 -9.05 -9.92 -6.84
N LEU A 91 -9.18 -8.65 -6.44
CA LEU A 91 -8.33 -7.57 -6.93
C LEU A 91 -6.87 -7.74 -6.49
N LEU A 92 -6.66 -8.15 -5.24
CA LEU A 92 -5.31 -8.33 -4.70
C LEU A 92 -4.68 -9.63 -5.19
N GLN A 93 -5.49 -10.67 -5.41
CA GLN A 93 -5.03 -11.95 -5.97
C GLN A 93 -4.58 -11.80 -7.42
N SER A 94 -5.34 -11.09 -8.27
CA SER A 94 -4.91 -10.81 -9.67
C SER A 94 -3.57 -10.06 -9.72
N ALA A 95 -3.32 -9.16 -8.76
CA ALA A 95 -2.03 -8.48 -8.64
C ALA A 95 -0.86 -9.41 -8.24
N GLU A 96 -1.12 -10.53 -7.56
CA GLU A 96 -0.11 -11.51 -7.16
C GLU A 96 0.37 -12.37 -8.34
N VAL A 97 -0.54 -12.75 -9.23
CA VAL A 97 -0.23 -13.56 -10.43
C VAL A 97 0.22 -12.72 -11.64
N ALA A 98 0.51 -11.43 -11.43
CA ALA A 98 0.92 -10.47 -12.45
C ALA A 98 -0.09 -10.30 -13.61
N GLU A 99 -1.37 -10.59 -13.36
CA GLU A 99 -2.43 -10.30 -14.31
C GLU A 99 -2.65 -8.78 -14.43
N PRO A 100 -2.98 -8.26 -15.63
CA PRO A 100 -3.38 -6.87 -15.77
C PRO A 100 -4.71 -6.61 -15.05
N TYR A 101 -4.83 -5.45 -14.40
CA TYR A 101 -6.13 -5.01 -13.87
C TYR A 101 -7.19 -4.95 -14.99
N PRO A 102 -8.42 -5.48 -14.81
CA PRO A 102 -9.40 -5.61 -15.89
C PRO A 102 -9.77 -4.32 -16.63
N ARG A 103 -9.62 -3.15 -16.01
CA ARG A 103 -9.87 -1.83 -16.65
C ARG A 103 -8.60 -1.04 -16.94
N ALA A 104 -7.43 -1.68 -16.90
CA ALA A 104 -6.14 -1.03 -17.12
C ALA A 104 -6.08 -0.32 -18.48
N ASN A 105 -6.65 -0.90 -19.53
CA ASN A 105 -6.71 -0.30 -20.87
C ASN A 105 -7.46 1.03 -20.93
N ARG A 106 -8.41 1.27 -20.02
CA ARG A 106 -9.17 2.53 -19.93
C ARG A 106 -8.44 3.58 -19.09
N ILE A 107 -7.66 3.16 -18.10
CA ILE A 107 -7.05 4.03 -17.09
C ILE A 107 -5.60 4.38 -17.45
N ALA A 108 -4.79 3.37 -17.79
CA ALA A 108 -3.35 3.50 -18.01
C ALA A 108 -2.95 4.56 -19.06
N PRO A 109 -3.68 4.75 -20.18
CA PRO A 109 -3.35 5.81 -21.14
C PRO A 109 -3.38 7.22 -20.55
N TYR A 110 -4.18 7.44 -19.50
CA TYR A 110 -4.39 8.76 -18.90
C TYR A 110 -3.74 8.90 -17.52
N SER A 111 -3.42 7.81 -16.80
CA SER A 111 -2.66 7.87 -15.55
C SER A 111 -1.15 7.78 -15.77
N GLN A 112 -0.72 7.06 -16.80
CA GLN A 112 0.68 6.95 -17.26
C GLN A 112 1.68 6.57 -16.16
N PHE A 113 1.25 5.77 -15.18
CA PHE A 113 2.17 5.26 -14.18
C PHE A 113 3.18 4.30 -14.79
N HIS A 114 4.45 4.41 -14.39
CA HIS A 114 5.49 3.49 -14.83
C HIS A 114 6.12 2.74 -13.65
N LEU A 115 6.38 1.46 -13.87
CA LEU A 115 7.15 0.60 -12.99
C LEU A 115 8.46 0.28 -13.70
N TRP A 116 9.58 0.62 -13.08
CA TRP A 116 10.91 0.30 -13.60
C TRP A 116 11.67 -0.52 -12.58
N GLU A 117 12.07 -1.73 -12.99
CA GLU A 117 12.81 -2.67 -12.17
C GLU A 117 14.24 -2.82 -12.71
N SER A 118 15.23 -2.71 -11.83
CA SER A 118 16.65 -2.90 -12.17
C SER A 118 17.39 -3.57 -11.03
N GLY A 119 17.64 -4.87 -11.17
CA GLY A 119 18.26 -5.70 -10.12
C GLY A 119 17.39 -5.67 -8.85
N ASP A 120 17.98 -5.25 -7.73
CA ASP A 120 17.29 -5.16 -6.44
C ASP A 120 16.64 -3.77 -6.19
N ARG A 121 16.42 -2.98 -7.25
CA ARG A 121 15.76 -1.66 -7.18
C ARG A 121 14.47 -1.64 -7.99
N MET A 122 13.47 -0.94 -7.46
CA MET A 122 12.19 -0.68 -8.11
C MET A 122 11.85 0.80 -7.99
N LEU A 123 11.54 1.43 -9.11
CA LEU A 123 11.02 2.78 -9.20
C LEU A 123 9.53 2.74 -9.60
N PHE A 124 8.72 3.49 -8.86
CA PHE A 124 7.37 3.85 -9.24
C PHE A 124 7.37 5.30 -9.70
N ILE A 125 7.21 5.52 -11.00
CA ILE A 125 7.24 6.85 -11.60
C ILE A 125 5.80 7.34 -11.79
N VAL A 126 5.52 8.50 -11.20
CA VAL A 126 4.22 9.17 -11.24
C VAL A 126 4.39 10.46 -12.04
N PRO A 127 4.03 10.49 -13.34
CA PRO A 127 4.13 11.70 -14.15
C PRO A 127 2.93 12.61 -13.89
N VAL A 128 3.07 13.45 -12.87
CA VAL A 128 1.98 14.30 -12.34
C VAL A 128 1.39 15.21 -13.41
N ALA A 129 2.25 15.80 -14.25
CA ALA A 129 1.82 16.70 -15.32
C ALA A 129 1.11 16.00 -16.48
N GLN A 130 1.44 14.73 -16.70
CA GLN A 130 0.96 13.94 -17.85
C GLN A 130 -0.34 13.18 -17.52
N THR A 131 -0.75 13.21 -16.24
CA THR A 131 -2.00 12.61 -15.81
C THR A 131 -3.19 13.45 -16.28
N ASP A 132 -3.99 12.94 -17.22
CA ASP A 132 -5.20 13.61 -17.70
C ASP A 132 -6.39 13.24 -16.80
N PHE A 133 -6.49 13.93 -15.66
CA PHE A 133 -7.59 13.74 -14.70
C PHE A 133 -8.97 13.95 -15.34
N LYS A 134 -9.09 14.87 -16.31
CA LYS A 134 -10.39 15.16 -16.94
C LYS A 134 -10.86 13.97 -17.76
N GLN A 135 -9.97 13.31 -18.50
CA GLN A 135 -10.32 12.11 -19.24
C GLN A 135 -10.45 10.89 -18.33
N LEU A 136 -9.60 10.72 -17.33
CA LEU A 136 -9.75 9.66 -16.31
C LEU A 136 -11.15 9.64 -15.72
N MET A 137 -11.65 10.80 -15.29
CA MET A 137 -12.98 10.92 -14.70
C MET A 137 -14.13 10.70 -15.69
N LYS A 138 -13.89 10.74 -17.00
CA LYS A 138 -14.89 10.45 -18.03
C LYS A 138 -14.96 8.97 -18.38
N VAL A 139 -13.83 8.25 -18.30
CA VAL A 139 -13.70 6.87 -18.79
C VAL A 139 -13.72 5.82 -17.70
N ALA A 140 -13.53 6.22 -16.44
CA ALA A 140 -13.44 5.36 -15.27
C ALA A 140 -14.18 5.98 -14.07
N SER A 141 -14.75 5.13 -13.22
CA SER A 141 -15.31 5.60 -11.94
C SER A 141 -14.19 5.93 -10.95
N GLU A 142 -14.51 6.68 -9.90
CA GLU A 142 -13.57 6.90 -8.78
C GLU A 142 -13.10 5.57 -8.19
N GLU A 143 -14.02 4.61 -8.01
CA GLU A 143 -13.68 3.27 -7.51
C GLU A 143 -12.72 2.52 -8.44
N ASP A 144 -12.86 2.65 -9.76
CA ASP A 144 -11.94 2.02 -10.71
C ASP A 144 -10.53 2.59 -10.61
N ILE A 145 -10.41 3.92 -10.45
CA ILE A 145 -9.13 4.60 -10.29
C ILE A 145 -8.47 4.17 -8.97
N ILE A 146 -9.25 4.08 -7.89
CA ILE A 146 -8.78 3.58 -6.58
C ILE A 146 -8.33 2.11 -6.69
N ASN A 147 -9.14 1.25 -7.30
CA ASN A 147 -8.82 -0.17 -7.46
C ASN A 147 -7.58 -0.38 -8.34
N TYR A 148 -7.42 0.41 -9.41
CA TYR A 148 -6.21 0.36 -10.25
C TYR A 148 -4.95 0.78 -9.47
N SER A 149 -5.07 1.82 -8.64
CA SER A 149 -3.98 2.27 -7.77
C SER A 149 -3.64 1.22 -6.71
N LEU A 150 -4.65 0.60 -6.09
CA LEU A 150 -4.48 -0.48 -5.12
C LEU A 150 -3.84 -1.73 -5.74
N HIS A 151 -4.26 -2.11 -6.95
CA HIS A 151 -3.65 -3.21 -7.71
C HIS A 151 -2.17 -2.94 -7.99
N THR A 152 -1.84 -1.71 -8.41
CA THR A 152 -0.44 -1.29 -8.63
C THR A 152 0.38 -1.31 -7.34
N ALA A 153 -0.19 -0.81 -6.23
CA ALA A 153 0.45 -0.84 -4.92
C ALA A 153 0.68 -2.28 -4.43
N ARG A 154 -0.24 -3.21 -4.66
CA ARG A 154 -0.08 -4.64 -4.33
C ARG A 154 1.06 -5.27 -5.12
N ARG A 155 1.20 -4.97 -6.42
CA ARG A 155 2.35 -5.44 -7.22
C ARG A 155 3.68 -4.94 -6.67
N LEU A 156 3.77 -3.66 -6.31
CA LEU A 156 4.95 -3.07 -5.68
C LEU A 156 5.27 -3.74 -4.34
N TRP A 157 4.23 -3.98 -3.51
CA TRP A 157 4.40 -4.67 -2.23
C TRP A 157 4.90 -6.11 -2.40
N ASN A 158 4.37 -6.85 -3.37
CA ASN A 158 4.82 -8.21 -3.67
C ASN A 158 6.29 -8.23 -4.11
N TRP A 159 6.71 -7.26 -4.93
CA TRP A 159 8.12 -7.10 -5.28
C TRP A 159 8.97 -6.80 -4.04
N VAL A 160 8.53 -5.89 -3.17
CA VAL A 160 9.23 -5.56 -1.92
C VAL A 160 9.37 -6.79 -1.04
N ASP A 161 8.30 -7.55 -0.84
CA ASP A 161 8.33 -8.73 0.03
C ASP A 161 9.31 -9.78 -0.50
N ARG A 162 9.17 -10.15 -1.77
CA ARG A 162 10.03 -11.14 -2.43
C ARG A 162 11.50 -10.73 -2.38
N THR A 163 11.80 -9.48 -2.75
CA THR A 163 13.18 -8.97 -2.78
C THR A 163 13.76 -8.87 -1.38
N SER A 164 12.96 -8.45 -0.40
CA SER A 164 13.41 -8.40 0.99
C SER A 164 13.76 -9.79 1.53
N ARG A 165 12.91 -10.80 1.26
CA ARG A 165 13.17 -12.17 1.68
C ARG A 165 14.43 -12.74 1.03
N LYS A 166 14.59 -12.52 -0.28
CA LYS A 166 15.78 -12.91 -1.05
C LYS A 166 17.06 -12.31 -0.46
N LEU A 167 17.02 -11.04 -0.05
CA LEU A 167 18.19 -10.31 0.45
C LEU A 167 18.37 -10.38 1.98
N GLY A 168 17.44 -10.98 2.71
CA GLY A 168 17.48 -11.07 4.17
C GLY A 168 17.35 -9.73 4.90
N ARG A 169 16.81 -8.68 4.27
CA ARG A 169 16.67 -7.32 4.83
C ARG A 169 15.43 -6.61 4.31
N ILE A 170 14.92 -5.60 5.02
CA ILE A 170 13.77 -4.81 4.54
C ILE A 170 14.16 -3.96 3.33
N MET A 171 13.49 -4.19 2.21
CA MET A 171 13.60 -3.39 0.99
C MET A 171 12.45 -2.39 0.86
N LYS A 172 12.63 -1.40 -0.01
CA LYS A 172 11.59 -0.44 -0.42
C LYS A 172 11.67 -0.23 -1.93
N TYR A 173 10.56 0.16 -2.53
CA TYR A 173 10.59 0.83 -3.83
C TYR A 173 10.75 2.34 -3.60
N GLU A 174 11.21 3.05 -4.63
CA GLU A 174 11.32 4.50 -4.62
C GLU A 174 10.20 5.09 -5.49
N VAL A 175 9.67 6.24 -5.09
CA VAL A 175 8.64 6.95 -5.86
C VAL A 175 9.27 8.18 -6.47
N VAL A 176 9.17 8.30 -7.79
CA VAL A 176 9.62 9.46 -8.56
C VAL A 176 8.39 10.21 -9.04
N CYS A 177 8.12 11.37 -8.45
CA CYS A 177 7.08 12.27 -8.93
C CYS A 177 7.67 13.17 -10.02
N ASP A 178 7.33 12.93 -11.28
CA ASP A 178 7.77 13.75 -12.40
C ASP A 178 6.80 14.92 -12.62
N PHE A 179 7.30 16.13 -12.37
CA PHE A 179 6.57 17.39 -12.57
C PHE A 179 6.93 18.08 -13.88
N SER A 180 7.67 17.44 -14.77
CA SER A 180 8.04 18.01 -16.07
C SER A 180 6.77 18.37 -16.85
N GLY A 181 6.62 19.66 -17.20
CA GLY A 181 5.43 20.17 -17.89
C GLY A 181 4.23 20.51 -16.97
N PHE A 182 4.39 20.40 -15.64
CA PHE A 182 3.32 20.72 -14.70
C PHE A 182 2.99 22.22 -14.73
N SER A 183 1.69 22.55 -14.68
CA SER A 183 1.22 23.91 -14.46
C SER A 183 0.01 23.93 -13.54
N PHE A 184 -0.27 25.07 -12.90
CA PHE A 184 -1.52 25.24 -12.12
C PHE A 184 -2.79 25.09 -12.96
N ARG A 185 -2.70 25.11 -14.30
CA ARG A 185 -3.81 24.85 -15.22
C ARG A 185 -4.12 23.36 -15.39
N THR A 186 -3.16 22.48 -15.07
CA THR A 186 -3.30 21.02 -15.11
C THR A 186 -3.59 20.42 -13.73
N MET A 187 -3.85 21.24 -12.71
CA MET A 187 -4.31 20.75 -11.41
C MET A 187 -5.62 19.96 -11.54
N PRO A 188 -5.82 18.90 -10.73
CA PRO A 188 -7.12 18.29 -10.58
C PRO A 188 -8.16 19.38 -10.24
N PRO A 189 -9.39 19.31 -10.77
CA PRO A 189 -10.43 20.28 -10.43
C PRO A 189 -10.53 20.46 -8.92
N ARG A 190 -10.72 21.71 -8.44
CA ARG A 190 -10.77 22.06 -7.00
C ARG A 190 -11.68 21.14 -6.16
N ALA A 191 -12.69 20.51 -6.77
CA ALA A 191 -13.56 19.51 -6.13
C ALA A 191 -12.81 18.31 -5.50
N TYR A 192 -11.56 18.05 -5.90
CA TYR A 192 -10.72 16.96 -5.39
C TYR A 192 -9.62 17.42 -4.41
N VAL A 193 -9.47 18.74 -4.21
CA VAL A 193 -8.60 19.32 -3.18
C VAL A 193 -9.52 19.68 -2.01
N LYS A 194 -9.86 18.68 -1.18
CA LYS A 194 -10.56 18.92 0.08
C LYS A 194 -9.57 19.26 1.18
#